data_AF-A0A6P1NF38-F1
#
_entry.id   AF-A0A6P1NF38-F1
#
_cell.length_a   1.000
_cell.length_b   1.000
_cell.length_c   1.000
_cell.angle_alpha   90.00
_cell.angle_beta   90.00
_cell.angle_gamma   90.00
#
_symmetry.space_group_name_H-M   'P 1'
#
loop_
_entity.id
_entity.type
_entity.pdbx_description
1 polymer ?
#
loop_
_entity_poly.entity_id
_entity_poly.type
_entity_poly.pdbx_seq_one_letter_code
_entity_poly.pdbx_strand_id
1 'polypeptide(L)'
;MPLVIEAQYVPGFNWTRNPQLRVVKVFGQEERYALGLSIENPSAVPAGRAFGHVTDSVSGTNVNNPNTFYTTDPAPDLIAKLAADPGWGHYELTGIMRFFRSRSSKEGDGQNHTVIAGGGGGGMVLPLIDKRLYAQLSGLVGQGLGRYGTSNMPDYTYGPNGGPVALPEANILVGLYGTPYNDLTLYAYAGAEKILRRKAFDQNGQHFGYGNRGYDMSGCSTELSTACAGAANVQTVAQATTGFWYTAAKGDYGTLRVGAQYAHTYIQAFSGFGGRPHTDADMLFMSLRYMPFN
;
A
#
# COMPACT_ATOMS: atom_id res chain seq x y z
N MET A 1 1.79 -7.59 12.47
CA MET A 1 1.86 -6.16 12.08
C MET A 1 3.21 -5.62 12.52
N PRO A 2 3.90 -4.79 11.71
CA PRO A 2 5.23 -4.26 12.06
C PRO A 2 5.22 -3.47 13.37
N LEU A 3 6.29 -3.60 14.15
CA LEU A 3 6.43 -2.95 15.47
C LEU A 3 6.92 -1.49 15.42
N VAL A 4 6.93 -0.91 14.23
CA VAL A 4 7.44 0.44 13.96
C VAL A 4 6.69 1.53 14.75
N ILE A 5 7.41 2.59 15.07
CA ILE A 5 6.89 3.83 15.68
C ILE A 5 6.11 4.66 14.66
N GLU A 6 6.56 4.64 13.40
CA GLU A 6 5.95 5.37 12.30
C GLU A 6 4.48 4.95 12.08
N ALA A 7 3.58 5.93 11.96
CA ALA A 7 2.14 5.67 11.83
C ALA A 7 1.73 5.11 10.47
N GLN A 8 2.52 5.36 9.41
CA GLN A 8 2.24 4.92 8.04
C GLN A 8 2.78 3.50 7.74
N TYR A 9 3.46 2.89 8.71
CA TYR A 9 4.16 1.61 8.57
C TYR A 9 5.23 1.60 7.47
N VAL A 10 5.82 0.43 7.21
CA VAL A 10 6.90 0.24 6.23
C VAL A 10 6.30 -0.08 4.86
N PRO A 11 6.72 0.59 3.77
CA PRO A 11 6.45 0.16 2.40
C PRO A 11 6.59 -1.35 2.24
N GLY A 12 5.59 -1.99 1.66
CA GLY A 12 5.52 -3.45 1.56
C GLY A 12 4.57 -4.10 2.57
N PHE A 13 4.22 -3.40 3.65
CA PHE A 13 3.18 -3.86 4.56
C PHE A 13 1.79 -3.64 3.95
N ASN A 14 0.96 -4.68 3.98
CA ASN A 14 -0.39 -4.60 3.43
C ASN A 14 -1.40 -4.26 4.50
N TRP A 15 -2.09 -3.12 4.33
CA TRP A 15 -3.17 -2.73 5.22
C TRP A 15 -4.14 -1.78 4.53
N THR A 16 -5.40 -1.86 4.90
CA THR A 16 -6.42 -0.86 4.59
C THR A 16 -7.46 -0.94 5.70
N ARG A 17 -7.96 0.21 6.13
CA ARG A 17 -9.07 0.31 7.07
C ARG A 17 -10.22 1.00 6.37
N ASN A 18 -11.26 0.25 6.05
CA ASN A 18 -12.44 0.71 5.34
C ASN A 18 -13.69 0.09 5.97
N PRO A 19 -14.88 0.66 5.74
CA PRO A 19 -16.13 -0.02 6.07
C PRO A 19 -16.21 -1.34 5.30
N GLN A 20 -16.52 -2.43 6.02
CA GLN A 20 -16.55 -3.76 5.44
C GLN A 20 -17.55 -4.68 6.17
N LEU A 21 -18.09 -5.65 5.44
CA LEU A 21 -18.72 -6.84 6.00
C LEU A 21 -17.75 -8.01 5.85
N ARG A 22 -17.50 -8.75 6.92
CA ARG A 22 -16.59 -9.91 6.90
C ARG A 22 -17.23 -11.10 7.60
N VAL A 23 -17.14 -12.26 6.97
CA VAL A 23 -17.52 -13.56 7.56
C VAL A 23 -16.27 -14.42 7.64
N VAL A 24 -16.05 -15.05 8.80
CA VAL A 24 -14.91 -15.93 9.03
C VAL A 24 -15.41 -17.25 9.57
N LYS A 25 -14.91 -18.35 8.99
CA LYS A 25 -15.13 -19.70 9.50
C LYS A 25 -13.79 -20.32 9.88
N VAL A 26 -13.71 -20.79 11.12
CA VAL A 26 -12.58 -21.56 11.63
C VAL A 26 -12.93 -23.05 11.57
N PHE A 27 -11.94 -23.89 11.24
CA PHE A 27 -12.11 -25.33 11.05
C PHE A 27 -10.80 -26.10 11.27
N GLY A 28 -10.91 -27.44 11.28
CA GLY A 28 -9.80 -28.36 11.55
C GLY A 28 -9.65 -28.71 13.03
N GLN A 29 -8.74 -29.64 13.31
CA GLN A 29 -8.36 -29.97 14.68
C GLN A 29 -7.70 -28.76 15.33
N GLU A 30 -8.08 -28.46 16.57
CA GLU A 30 -7.58 -27.30 17.34
C GLU A 30 -7.77 -25.95 16.63
N GLU A 31 -8.75 -25.82 15.73
CA GLU A 31 -9.08 -24.55 15.08
C GLU A 31 -7.92 -23.94 14.26
N ARG A 32 -7.02 -24.79 13.75
CA ARG A 32 -5.78 -24.40 13.06
C ARG A 32 -5.96 -23.80 11.66
N TYR A 33 -7.18 -23.76 11.12
CA TYR A 33 -7.43 -23.18 9.80
C TYR A 33 -8.60 -22.19 9.86
N ALA A 34 -8.44 -21.06 9.19
CA ALA A 34 -9.50 -20.07 9.08
C ALA A 34 -9.69 -19.62 7.63
N LEU A 35 -10.93 -19.55 7.17
CA LEU A 35 -11.31 -18.95 5.90
C LEU A 35 -12.15 -17.70 6.16
N GLY A 36 -11.70 -16.56 5.66
CA GLY A 36 -12.39 -15.29 5.72
C GLY A 36 -12.78 -14.80 4.33
N LEU A 37 -13.97 -14.21 4.22
CA LEU A 37 -14.44 -13.47 3.05
C LEU A 37 -14.86 -12.07 3.52
N SER A 38 -14.40 -11.01 2.85
CA SER A 38 -14.89 -9.65 3.07
C SER A 38 -15.35 -8.94 1.80
N ILE A 39 -16.36 -8.11 1.99
CA ILE A 39 -16.88 -7.13 1.04
C ILE A 39 -16.51 -5.76 1.61
N GLU A 40 -15.70 -5.01 0.90
CA GLU A 40 -15.07 -3.79 1.42
C GLU A 40 -15.40 -2.56 0.58
N ASN A 41 -15.50 -1.40 1.23
CA ASN A 41 -15.91 -0.16 0.58
C ASN A 41 -15.07 0.14 -0.69
N PRO A 42 -15.73 0.36 -1.84
CA PRO A 42 -15.06 0.65 -3.10
C PRO A 42 -14.29 1.97 -3.02
N SER A 43 -13.01 1.92 -3.37
CA SER A 43 -12.16 3.09 -3.49
C SER A 43 -11.01 2.76 -4.41
N ALA A 44 -10.49 3.77 -5.10
CA ALA A 44 -9.35 3.63 -5.97
C ALA A 44 -8.49 4.90 -5.96
N VAL A 45 -7.21 4.72 -6.26
CA VAL A 45 -6.21 5.78 -6.40
C VAL A 45 -5.82 5.88 -7.88
N PRO A 46 -6.56 6.63 -8.71
CA PRO A 46 -6.17 6.85 -10.10
C PRO A 46 -4.94 7.77 -10.19
N ALA A 47 -4.07 7.53 -11.17
CA ALA A 47 -2.98 8.47 -11.48
C ALA A 47 -2.58 8.46 -12.96
N GLY A 48 -1.74 9.43 -13.31
CA GLY A 48 -1.27 9.63 -14.68
C GLY A 48 -2.17 10.60 -15.45
N ARG A 49 -1.87 10.77 -16.74
CA ARG A 49 -2.58 11.75 -17.58
C ARG A 49 -3.61 11.05 -18.47
N ALA A 50 -4.87 11.43 -18.38
CA ALA A 50 -5.92 10.94 -19.27
C ALA A 50 -5.92 11.67 -20.63
N PHE A 51 -6.35 10.97 -21.69
CA PHE A 51 -6.68 11.59 -22.97
C PHE A 51 -8.17 11.97 -22.99
N GLY A 52 -8.48 13.22 -23.34
CA GLY A 52 -9.85 13.75 -23.34
C GLY A 52 -10.41 14.01 -21.93
N HIS A 53 -11.73 14.18 -21.83
CA HIS A 53 -12.41 14.35 -20.54
C HIS A 53 -12.79 13.00 -19.95
N VAL A 54 -12.16 12.67 -18.82
CA VAL A 54 -12.42 11.45 -18.05
C VAL A 54 -12.90 11.84 -16.66
N THR A 55 -13.97 11.19 -16.22
CA THR A 55 -14.47 11.25 -14.84
C THR A 55 -14.25 9.88 -14.20
N ASP A 56 -13.36 9.81 -13.21
CA ASP A 56 -13.08 8.61 -12.40
C ASP A 56 -13.64 8.70 -10.99
N SER A 57 -13.89 9.92 -10.53
CA SER A 57 -14.31 10.26 -9.20
C SER A 57 -15.22 11.48 -9.20
N VAL A 58 -15.97 11.64 -8.11
CA VAL A 58 -16.90 12.75 -7.90
C VAL A 58 -16.68 13.35 -6.52
N SER A 59 -16.82 14.67 -6.40
CA SER A 59 -16.80 15.33 -5.08
C SER A 59 -18.00 14.89 -4.24
N GLY A 60 -17.81 14.83 -2.92
CA GLY A 60 -18.91 14.56 -2.00
C GLY A 60 -20.05 15.58 -2.11
N THR A 61 -21.27 15.11 -1.93
CA THR A 61 -22.48 15.94 -1.84
C THR A 61 -23.31 15.52 -0.63
N ASN A 62 -24.21 16.39 -0.16
CA ASN A 62 -25.08 16.15 1.00
C ASN A 62 -24.28 15.82 2.28
N VAL A 63 -24.50 14.63 2.86
CA VAL A 63 -23.82 14.17 4.08
C VAL A 63 -22.37 13.75 3.85
N ASN A 64 -21.93 13.66 2.60
CA ASN A 64 -20.55 13.35 2.24
C ASN A 64 -19.69 14.62 2.25
N ASN A 65 -18.43 14.49 2.66
CA ASN A 65 -17.51 15.62 2.73
C ASN A 65 -17.26 16.20 1.32
N PRO A 66 -17.59 17.47 1.05
CA PRO A 66 -17.42 18.06 -0.28
C PRO A 66 -15.95 18.27 -0.69
N ASN A 67 -15.03 18.25 0.26
CA ASN A 67 -13.59 18.38 0.03
C ASN A 67 -12.88 17.04 -0.25
N THR A 68 -13.63 15.94 -0.34
CA THR A 68 -13.07 14.63 -0.73
C THR A 68 -13.69 14.13 -2.02
N PHE A 69 -12.93 13.27 -2.70
CA PHE A 69 -13.36 12.56 -3.89
C PHE A 69 -13.79 11.14 -3.55
N TYR A 70 -14.85 10.69 -4.21
CA TYR A 70 -15.38 9.33 -4.12
C TYR A 70 -15.25 8.69 -5.49
N THR A 71 -14.77 7.46 -5.52
CA THR A 71 -14.60 6.70 -6.76
C THR A 71 -15.95 6.45 -7.45
N THR A 72 -15.93 6.29 -8.78
CA THR A 72 -17.10 5.86 -9.57
C THR A 72 -17.21 4.33 -9.69
N ASP A 73 -16.38 3.59 -8.94
CA ASP A 73 -16.33 2.13 -8.95
C ASP A 73 -17.71 1.50 -8.73
N PRO A 74 -18.09 0.50 -9.54
CA PRO A 74 -19.46 0.02 -9.60
C PRO A 74 -19.79 -1.03 -8.54
N ALA A 75 -18.78 -1.58 -7.86
CA ALA A 75 -18.94 -2.66 -6.90
C ALA A 75 -17.86 -2.61 -5.81
N PRO A 76 -18.16 -3.10 -4.58
CA PRO A 76 -17.18 -3.24 -3.50
C PRO A 76 -15.98 -4.11 -3.88
N ASP A 77 -14.86 -3.90 -3.18
CA ASP A 77 -13.70 -4.79 -3.27
C ASP A 77 -14.02 -6.11 -2.54
N LEU A 78 -13.65 -7.24 -3.13
CA LEU A 78 -13.86 -8.57 -2.58
C LEU A 78 -12.52 -9.16 -2.15
N ILE A 79 -12.42 -9.60 -0.90
CA ILE A 79 -11.21 -10.23 -0.37
C ILE A 79 -11.54 -11.62 0.15
N ALA A 80 -10.70 -12.58 -0.19
CA ALA A 80 -10.69 -13.91 0.40
C ALA A 80 -9.34 -14.13 1.10
N LYS A 81 -9.38 -14.70 2.30
CA LYS A 81 -8.17 -14.99 3.08
C LYS A 81 -8.25 -16.37 3.72
N LEU A 82 -7.22 -17.18 3.51
CA LEU A 82 -7.00 -18.43 4.20
C LEU A 82 -5.85 -18.25 5.20
N ALA A 83 -6.02 -18.67 6.43
CA ALA A 83 -4.96 -18.74 7.43
C ALA A 83 -4.77 -20.19 7.91
N ALA A 84 -3.53 -20.55 8.21
CA ALA A 84 -3.15 -21.89 8.66
C ALA A 84 -2.05 -21.82 9.74
N ASP A 85 -2.28 -22.56 10.82
CA ASP A 85 -1.38 -22.71 11.97
C ASP A 85 -0.99 -24.19 12.15
N PRO A 86 -0.12 -24.75 11.29
CA PRO A 86 0.19 -26.18 11.29
C PRO A 86 1.01 -26.66 12.51
N GLY A 87 1.46 -25.74 13.37
CA GLY A 87 2.21 -26.01 14.59
C GLY A 87 3.56 -25.27 14.64
N TRP A 88 4.24 -25.14 13.49
CA TRP A 88 5.41 -24.29 13.35
C TRP A 88 5.12 -23.11 12.41
N GLY A 89 4.93 -21.95 13.03
CA GLY A 89 4.62 -20.71 12.33
C GLY A 89 3.14 -20.54 11.99
N HIS A 90 2.84 -19.33 11.53
CA HIS A 90 1.55 -18.89 11.05
C HIS A 90 1.66 -18.55 9.56
N TYR A 91 0.69 -18.96 8.75
CA TYR A 91 0.68 -18.73 7.31
C TYR A 91 -0.65 -18.16 6.86
N GLU A 92 -0.59 -17.25 5.88
CA GLU A 92 -1.75 -16.60 5.30
C GLU A 92 -1.64 -16.61 3.77
N LEU A 93 -2.77 -16.85 3.10
CA LEU A 93 -2.95 -16.67 1.67
C LEU A 93 -4.13 -15.73 1.45
N THR A 94 -3.94 -14.70 0.62
CA THR A 94 -4.92 -13.65 0.36
C THR A 94 -5.18 -13.54 -1.14
N GLY A 95 -6.45 -13.41 -1.52
CA GLY A 95 -6.90 -13.03 -2.86
C GLY A 95 -7.74 -11.77 -2.78
N ILE A 96 -7.58 -10.88 -3.76
CA ILE A 96 -8.26 -9.57 -3.84
C ILE A 96 -8.83 -9.43 -5.24
N MET A 97 -10.09 -9.01 -5.34
CA MET A 97 -10.77 -8.67 -6.59
C MET A 97 -11.38 -7.28 -6.47
N ARG A 98 -11.20 -6.45 -7.50
CA ARG A 98 -11.58 -5.04 -7.50
C ARG A 98 -12.23 -4.65 -8.82
N PHE A 99 -12.99 -3.56 -8.80
CA PHE A 99 -13.75 -3.09 -9.95
C PHE A 99 -13.49 -1.61 -10.15
N PHE A 100 -12.78 -1.26 -11.21
CA PHE A 100 -12.51 0.13 -11.55
C PHE A 100 -13.47 0.64 -12.59
N ARG A 101 -13.95 1.86 -12.42
CA ARG A 101 -14.74 2.53 -13.46
C ARG A 101 -14.26 3.94 -13.73
N SER A 102 -14.35 4.31 -15.00
CA SER A 102 -14.28 5.69 -15.44
C SER A 102 -15.37 5.96 -16.48
N ARG A 103 -15.61 7.23 -16.75
CA ARG A 103 -16.47 7.69 -17.82
C ARG A 103 -15.69 8.63 -18.73
N SER A 104 -15.60 8.32 -20.02
CA SER A 104 -15.08 9.24 -21.03
C SER A 104 -16.22 10.06 -21.61
N SER A 105 -16.08 11.38 -21.66
CA SER A 105 -17.10 12.31 -22.11
C SER A 105 -16.61 13.16 -23.27
N LYS A 106 -17.49 13.40 -24.24
CA LYS A 106 -17.32 14.37 -25.33
C LYS A 106 -18.65 15.11 -25.53
N GLU A 107 -18.65 16.16 -26.31
CA GLU A 107 -19.88 16.90 -26.59
C GLU A 107 -20.96 15.97 -27.18
N GLY A 108 -22.11 15.89 -26.51
CA GLY A 108 -23.26 15.07 -26.92
C GLY A 108 -23.16 13.55 -26.69
N ASP A 109 -22.06 13.03 -26.16
CA ASP A 109 -21.87 11.58 -25.99
C ASP A 109 -20.95 11.23 -24.80
N GLY A 110 -21.06 10.00 -24.32
CA GLY A 110 -19.92 9.38 -23.69
C GLY A 110 -20.20 8.02 -23.10
N GLN A 111 -19.13 7.39 -22.65
CA GLN A 111 -19.07 5.94 -22.46
C GLN A 111 -18.49 5.63 -21.08
N ASN A 112 -19.14 4.70 -20.38
CA ASN A 112 -18.61 4.14 -19.15
C ASN A 112 -17.69 2.97 -19.49
N HIS A 113 -16.55 2.90 -18.83
CA HIS A 113 -15.59 1.83 -18.97
C HIS A 113 -15.38 1.20 -17.59
N THR A 114 -15.57 -0.12 -17.50
CA THR A 114 -15.36 -0.88 -16.27
C THR A 114 -14.30 -1.94 -16.51
N VAL A 115 -13.34 -2.05 -15.59
CA VAL A 115 -12.29 -3.07 -15.62
C VAL A 115 -12.24 -3.81 -14.30
N ILE A 116 -12.15 -5.13 -14.37
CA ILE A 116 -11.90 -5.98 -13.21
C ILE A 116 -10.39 -6.07 -13.01
N ALA A 117 -9.97 -5.86 -11.78
CA ALA A 117 -8.58 -5.92 -11.35
C ALA A 117 -8.48 -6.78 -10.08
N GLY A 118 -7.27 -6.90 -9.54
CA GLY A 118 -7.02 -7.75 -8.39
C GLY A 118 -5.71 -8.52 -8.47
N GLY A 119 -5.55 -9.43 -7.52
CA GLY A 119 -4.37 -10.25 -7.40
C GLY A 119 -4.39 -11.08 -6.14
N GLY A 120 -3.22 -11.47 -5.68
CA GLY A 120 -3.11 -12.25 -4.47
C GLY A 120 -1.72 -12.20 -3.88
N GLY A 121 -1.58 -12.86 -2.75
CA GLY A 121 -0.33 -12.94 -2.05
C GLY A 121 -0.53 -13.65 -0.72
N GLY A 122 0.34 -13.38 0.23
CA GLY A 122 0.33 -14.11 1.48
C GLY A 122 1.32 -13.57 2.46
N GLY A 123 1.36 -14.22 3.62
CA GLY A 123 2.29 -13.88 4.68
C GLY A 123 2.63 -15.10 5.50
N MET A 124 3.75 -15.01 6.20
CA MET A 124 4.12 -15.97 7.22
C MET A 124 4.84 -15.31 8.38
N VAL A 125 4.66 -15.89 9.57
CA VAL A 125 5.40 -15.55 10.78
C VAL A 125 6.00 -16.83 11.34
N LEU A 126 7.32 -16.89 11.43
CA LEU A 126 8.07 -18.08 11.81
C LEU A 126 8.81 -17.83 13.13
N PRO A 127 8.62 -18.66 14.17
CA PRO A 127 9.43 -18.61 15.37
C PRO A 127 10.82 -19.21 15.07
N LEU A 128 11.85 -18.37 15.00
CA LEU A 128 13.24 -18.79 14.76
C LEU A 128 13.91 -19.30 16.04
N ILE A 129 13.61 -18.64 17.17
CA ILE A 129 14.02 -19.06 18.51
C ILE A 129 12.76 -18.99 19.37
N ASP A 130 12.41 -20.11 20.01
CA ASP A 130 11.19 -20.24 20.80
C ASP A 130 10.94 -19.03 21.69
N LYS A 131 9.86 -18.31 21.37
CA LYS A 131 9.35 -17.14 22.10
C LYS A 131 10.31 -15.95 22.22
N ARG A 132 11.40 -15.93 21.46
CA ARG A 132 12.42 -14.85 21.55
C ARG A 132 12.73 -14.18 20.23
N LEU A 133 12.66 -14.89 19.12
CA LEU A 133 12.98 -14.35 17.81
C LEU A 133 12.02 -14.88 16.75
N TYR A 134 11.48 -13.97 15.95
CA TYR A 134 10.51 -14.24 14.91
C TYR A 134 10.98 -13.64 13.59
N ALA A 135 10.76 -14.38 12.51
CA ALA A 135 10.82 -13.87 11.15
C ALA A 135 9.41 -13.61 10.63
N GLN A 136 9.25 -12.53 9.87
CA GLN A 136 8.02 -12.18 9.19
C GLN A 136 8.30 -11.96 7.70
N LEU A 137 7.42 -12.49 6.86
CA LEU A 137 7.37 -12.21 5.42
C LEU A 137 5.92 -11.92 5.04
N SER A 138 5.68 -10.94 4.19
CA SER A 138 4.39 -10.76 3.51
C SER A 138 4.54 -10.09 2.17
N GLY A 139 3.56 -10.22 1.29
CA GLY A 139 3.51 -9.49 0.05
C GLY A 139 2.26 -9.76 -0.77
N LEU A 140 2.02 -8.91 -1.75
CA LEU A 140 0.95 -8.98 -2.74
C LEU A 140 1.51 -8.77 -4.14
N VAL A 141 0.91 -9.41 -5.14
CA VAL A 141 1.20 -9.22 -6.56
C VAL A 141 -0.10 -9.27 -7.36
N GLY A 142 -0.24 -8.37 -8.33
CA GLY A 142 -1.44 -8.32 -9.15
C GLY A 142 -1.53 -7.05 -9.97
N GLN A 143 -2.76 -6.63 -10.23
CA GLN A 143 -3.07 -5.40 -10.95
C GLN A 143 -4.00 -4.52 -10.10
N GLY A 144 -3.61 -3.27 -9.90
CA GLY A 144 -4.33 -2.29 -9.10
C GLY A 144 -4.53 -2.74 -7.67
N LEU A 145 -3.45 -2.87 -6.93
CA LEU A 145 -3.42 -3.22 -5.51
C LEU A 145 -2.82 -2.11 -4.64
N GLY A 146 -2.39 -0.99 -5.24
CA GLY A 146 -1.64 0.06 -4.59
C GLY A 146 -2.31 0.68 -3.36
N ARG A 147 -3.64 0.81 -3.32
CA ARG A 147 -4.36 1.27 -2.10
C ARG A 147 -4.14 0.38 -0.88
N TYR A 148 -3.85 -0.91 -1.09
CA TYR A 148 -3.61 -1.89 -0.02
C TYR A 148 -2.17 -1.88 0.48
N GLY A 149 -1.27 -1.15 -0.17
CA GLY A 149 0.09 -0.89 0.28
C GLY A 149 0.18 0.34 1.17
N THR A 150 1.21 0.38 2.02
CA THR A 150 1.55 1.51 2.86
C THR A 150 1.80 2.79 2.06
N SER A 151 2.41 2.67 0.88
CA SER A 151 2.79 3.85 0.07
C SER A 151 1.62 4.43 -0.73
N ASN A 152 0.44 3.79 -0.65
CA ASN A 152 -0.76 4.18 -1.38
C ASN A 152 -0.49 4.38 -2.88
N MET A 153 0.22 3.42 -3.48
CA MET A 153 0.57 3.48 -4.90
C MET A 153 -0.70 3.58 -5.77
N PRO A 154 -0.62 4.18 -6.97
CA PRO A 154 -1.78 4.27 -7.85
C PRO A 154 -2.29 2.92 -8.33
N ASP A 155 -3.61 2.71 -8.20
CA ASP A 155 -4.25 1.46 -8.59
C ASP A 155 -4.36 1.29 -10.12
N TYR A 156 -4.65 2.38 -10.82
CA TYR A 156 -4.83 2.35 -12.27
C TYR A 156 -4.46 3.68 -12.92
N THR A 157 -4.32 3.62 -14.23
CA THR A 157 -4.22 4.79 -15.10
C THR A 157 -5.20 4.69 -16.25
N TYR A 158 -5.13 5.58 -17.22
CA TYR A 158 -6.11 5.68 -18.30
C TYR A 158 -5.59 5.05 -19.59
N GLY A 159 -6.47 4.47 -20.38
CA GLY A 159 -6.22 4.04 -21.76
C GLY A 159 -6.56 5.14 -22.79
N PRO A 160 -6.30 4.90 -24.09
CA PRO A 160 -6.62 5.85 -25.16
C PRO A 160 -8.10 6.21 -25.29
N ASN A 161 -9.00 5.32 -24.87
CA ASN A 161 -10.44 5.55 -24.82
C ASN A 161 -10.91 6.19 -23.50
N GLY A 162 -9.99 6.55 -22.60
CA GLY A 162 -10.31 7.06 -21.26
C GLY A 162 -10.72 5.99 -20.24
N GLY A 163 -10.75 4.71 -20.61
CA GLY A 163 -11.06 3.61 -19.71
C GLY A 163 -9.94 3.30 -18.71
N PRO A 164 -10.23 2.70 -17.53
CA PRO A 164 -9.21 2.34 -16.57
C PRO A 164 -8.27 1.25 -17.12
N VAL A 165 -7.01 1.34 -16.77
CA VAL A 165 -5.96 0.36 -17.06
C VAL A 165 -5.23 0.10 -15.76
N ALA A 166 -5.55 -1.02 -15.12
CA ALA A 166 -4.97 -1.42 -13.85
C ALA A 166 -3.44 -1.53 -13.95
N LEU A 167 -2.75 -0.98 -12.94
CA LEU A 167 -1.29 -0.95 -12.91
C LEU A 167 -0.77 -2.28 -12.35
N PRO A 168 0.18 -2.96 -13.03
CA PRO A 168 0.75 -4.19 -12.53
C PRO A 168 1.70 -3.87 -11.39
N GLU A 169 1.43 -4.40 -10.21
CA GLU A 169 2.06 -4.02 -8.95
C GLU A 169 2.51 -5.24 -8.17
N ALA A 170 3.60 -5.08 -7.43
CA ALA A 170 4.03 -6.04 -6.42
C ALA A 170 4.55 -5.30 -5.20
N ASN A 171 4.38 -5.92 -4.04
CA ASN A 171 4.99 -5.46 -2.82
C ASN A 171 5.48 -6.64 -1.96
N ILE A 172 6.43 -6.33 -1.09
CA ILE A 172 7.06 -7.30 -0.19
C ILE A 172 7.51 -6.61 1.08
N LEU A 173 7.33 -7.28 2.21
CA LEU A 173 7.86 -6.91 3.51
C LEU A 173 8.56 -8.12 4.10
N VAL A 174 9.78 -7.90 4.58
CA VAL A 174 10.53 -8.84 5.42
C VAL A 174 10.80 -8.21 6.78
N GLY A 175 10.86 -9.02 7.82
CA GLY A 175 11.10 -8.55 9.17
C GLY A 175 11.71 -9.58 10.08
N LEU A 176 12.50 -9.09 11.04
CA LEU A 176 12.96 -9.83 12.20
C LEU A 176 12.58 -9.04 13.44
N TYR A 177 12.00 -9.70 14.43
CA TYR A 177 11.72 -9.06 15.71
C TYR A 177 11.81 -10.06 16.86
N GLY A 178 12.12 -9.55 18.04
CA GLY A 178 12.36 -10.41 19.18
C GLY A 178 12.53 -9.67 20.49
N THR A 179 12.57 -10.44 21.56
CA THR A 179 12.74 -9.96 22.94
C THR A 179 13.98 -10.58 23.55
N PRO A 180 15.17 -9.98 23.35
CA PRO A 180 16.41 -10.47 23.97
C PRO A 180 16.35 -10.40 25.50
N TYR A 181 15.63 -9.42 26.06
CA TYR A 181 15.34 -9.28 27.49
C TYR A 181 13.83 -9.13 27.70
N ASN A 182 13.37 -9.30 28.94
CA ASN A 182 11.94 -9.27 29.27
C ASN A 182 11.27 -7.89 29.08
N ASP A 183 12.08 -6.83 29.07
CA ASP A 183 11.69 -5.43 28.97
C ASP A 183 12.09 -4.79 27.63
N LEU A 184 12.90 -5.47 26.82
CA LEU A 184 13.42 -4.96 25.55
C LEU A 184 12.91 -5.78 24.37
N THR A 185 12.19 -5.12 23.46
CA THR A 185 11.86 -5.65 22.13
C THR A 185 12.71 -4.94 21.08
N LEU A 186 13.39 -5.70 20.24
CA LEU A 186 14.12 -5.22 19.07
C LEU A 186 13.40 -5.63 17.80
N TYR A 187 13.47 -4.81 16.77
CA TYR A 187 12.94 -5.13 15.45
C TYR A 187 13.76 -4.51 14.33
N ALA A 188 13.77 -5.19 13.19
CA ALA A 188 14.24 -4.68 11.92
C ALA A 188 13.28 -5.13 10.81
N TYR A 189 12.90 -4.21 9.93
CA TYR A 189 12.03 -4.47 8.79
C TYR A 189 12.62 -3.86 7.53
N ALA A 190 12.41 -4.51 6.39
CA ALA A 190 12.68 -3.93 5.09
C ALA A 190 11.54 -4.31 4.15
N GLY A 191 11.15 -3.40 3.28
CA GLY A 191 10.10 -3.68 2.32
C GLY A 191 10.09 -2.70 1.16
N ALA A 192 9.31 -3.05 0.14
CA ALA A 192 9.19 -2.28 -1.07
C ALA A 192 7.82 -2.47 -1.72
N GLU A 193 7.37 -1.42 -2.41
CA GLU A 193 6.21 -1.40 -3.29
C GLU A 193 6.66 -0.91 -4.66
N LYS A 194 6.16 -1.54 -5.71
CA LYS A 194 6.60 -1.25 -7.07
C LYS A 194 5.50 -1.44 -8.11
N ILE A 195 5.35 -0.46 -8.98
CA ILE A 195 4.68 -0.66 -10.27
C ILE A 195 5.68 -1.33 -11.21
N LEU A 196 5.38 -2.59 -11.52
CA LEU A 196 6.23 -3.50 -12.29
C LEU A 196 6.44 -3.00 -13.73
N ARG A 197 5.41 -2.37 -14.31
CA ARG A 197 5.46 -1.88 -15.68
C ARG A 197 4.61 -0.62 -15.84
N ARG A 198 5.16 0.37 -16.54
CA ARG A 198 4.41 1.54 -17.01
C ARG A 198 3.23 1.13 -17.88
N LYS A 199 2.17 1.92 -17.83
CA LYS A 199 0.98 1.84 -18.70
C LYS A 199 0.79 3.22 -19.32
N ALA A 200 1.74 3.59 -20.18
CA ALA A 200 1.78 4.87 -20.88
C ALA A 200 1.52 4.67 -22.38
N PHE A 201 0.97 5.68 -23.03
CA PHE A 201 0.68 5.66 -24.47
C PHE A 201 0.81 7.07 -25.07
N ASP A 202 0.95 7.13 -26.38
CA ASP A 202 1.12 8.37 -27.13
C ASP A 202 -0.09 8.59 -28.03
N GLN A 203 -0.60 9.81 -28.07
CA GLN A 203 -1.74 10.19 -28.91
C GLN A 203 -1.62 11.66 -29.30
N ASN A 204 -1.82 11.97 -30.60
CA ASN A 204 -1.74 13.34 -31.13
C ASN A 204 -0.44 14.07 -30.76
N GLY A 205 0.70 13.37 -30.76
CA GLY A 205 2.00 13.92 -30.39
C GLY A 205 2.16 14.26 -28.90
N GLN A 206 1.25 13.81 -28.05
CA GLN A 206 1.25 13.99 -26.61
C GLN A 206 1.37 12.64 -25.90
N HIS A 207 1.92 12.65 -24.69
CA HIS A 207 2.12 11.44 -23.89
C HIS A 207 1.13 11.37 -22.72
N PHE A 208 0.58 10.17 -22.48
CA PHE A 208 -0.51 9.90 -21.52
C PHE A 208 -0.24 8.63 -20.69
N GLY A 209 -1.12 8.37 -19.72
CA GLY A 209 -1.06 7.24 -18.80
C GLY A 209 -0.07 7.45 -17.65
N TYR A 210 0.39 6.35 -17.05
CA TYR A 210 1.31 6.33 -15.91
C TYR A 210 2.64 5.67 -16.26
N GLY A 211 3.74 6.18 -15.71
CA GLY A 211 5.09 5.93 -16.24
C GLY A 211 5.34 6.70 -17.54
N ASN A 212 4.70 7.86 -17.67
CA ASN A 212 4.69 8.71 -18.85
C ASN A 212 6.12 9.17 -19.20
N ARG A 213 6.55 8.93 -20.46
CA ARG A 213 7.89 9.28 -20.95
C ARG A 213 8.08 10.76 -21.24
N GLY A 214 7.00 11.48 -21.49
CA GLY A 214 6.99 12.91 -21.74
C GLY A 214 7.02 13.78 -20.49
N TYR A 215 6.97 13.19 -19.30
CA TYR A 215 7.17 13.95 -18.07
C TYR A 215 8.60 14.45 -17.97
N ASP A 216 8.74 15.74 -17.68
CA ASP A 216 10.01 16.38 -17.43
C ASP A 216 10.53 15.99 -16.03
N MET A 217 11.76 15.48 -16.01
CA MET A 217 12.49 15.04 -14.82
C MET A 217 13.79 15.83 -14.66
N SER A 218 14.12 16.73 -15.59
CA SER A 218 15.39 17.47 -15.61
C SER A 218 15.55 18.40 -14.41
N GLY A 219 14.43 18.92 -13.88
CA GLY A 219 14.41 19.78 -12.71
C GLY A 219 14.49 19.08 -11.34
N CYS A 220 14.48 17.75 -11.28
CA CYS A 220 14.27 17.04 -10.01
C CYS A 220 15.43 17.11 -9.01
N SER A 221 16.61 17.57 -9.43
CA SER A 221 17.76 17.84 -8.55
C SER A 221 18.04 19.33 -8.37
N THR A 222 17.11 20.19 -8.80
CA THR A 222 17.22 21.64 -8.67
C THR A 222 16.15 22.16 -7.72
N GLU A 223 16.58 22.74 -6.61
CA GLU A 223 15.69 23.33 -5.62
C GLU A 223 14.72 24.33 -6.25
N LEU A 224 13.45 24.26 -5.86
CA LEU A 224 12.36 25.11 -6.35
C LEU A 224 12.04 24.99 -7.85
N SER A 225 12.59 23.99 -8.56
CA SER A 225 12.25 23.79 -9.96
C SER A 225 10.80 23.32 -10.14
N THR A 226 10.07 23.99 -11.02
CA THR A 226 8.71 23.58 -11.44
C THR A 226 8.73 22.51 -12.53
N ALA A 227 9.90 22.14 -13.04
CA ALA A 227 10.08 21.19 -14.12
C ALA A 227 10.19 19.73 -13.66
N CYS A 228 10.07 19.44 -12.35
CA CYS A 228 10.12 18.07 -11.84
C CYS A 228 8.72 17.44 -11.72
N ALA A 229 8.45 16.45 -12.58
CA ALA A 229 7.23 15.64 -12.52
C ALA A 229 7.45 14.28 -11.81
N GLY A 230 8.52 14.13 -11.03
CA GLY A 230 8.90 12.87 -10.37
C GLY A 230 7.83 12.32 -9.42
N ALA A 231 7.22 13.20 -8.61
CA ALA A 231 6.16 12.82 -7.67
C ALA A 231 4.90 12.26 -8.36
N ALA A 232 4.59 12.73 -9.58
CA ALA A 232 3.46 12.25 -10.36
C ALA A 232 3.73 10.93 -11.11
N ASN A 233 4.95 10.37 -10.97
CA ASN A 233 5.44 9.24 -11.78
C ASN A 233 6.24 8.22 -10.97
N VAL A 234 5.99 8.10 -9.67
CA VAL A 234 6.67 7.18 -8.76
C VAL A 234 6.57 5.73 -9.25
N GLN A 235 7.71 5.05 -9.39
CA GLN A 235 7.77 3.64 -9.77
C GLN A 235 7.97 2.73 -8.55
N THR A 236 8.78 3.16 -7.59
CA THR A 236 9.21 2.32 -6.48
C THR A 236 9.32 3.16 -5.21
N VAL A 237 8.79 2.62 -4.12
CA VAL A 237 9.00 3.11 -2.76
C VAL A 237 9.54 1.93 -1.95
N ALA A 238 10.69 2.10 -1.32
CA ALA A 238 11.34 1.09 -0.49
C ALA A 238 11.77 1.70 0.83
N GLN A 239 11.85 0.89 1.87
CA GLN A 239 12.28 1.35 3.19
C GLN A 239 12.97 0.22 3.94
N ALA A 240 14.01 0.59 4.68
CA ALA A 240 14.60 -0.22 5.73
C ALA A 240 14.48 0.52 7.05
N THR A 241 14.11 -0.19 8.11
CA THR A 241 13.93 0.40 9.45
C THR A 241 14.38 -0.55 10.52
N THR A 242 14.93 0.01 11.60
CA THR A 242 15.32 -0.72 12.79
C THR A 242 14.96 0.11 14.01
N GLY A 243 14.60 -0.55 15.10
CA GLY A 243 14.24 0.15 16.31
C GLY A 243 14.07 -0.77 17.50
N PHE A 244 13.70 -0.15 18.62
CA PHE A 244 13.44 -0.85 19.85
C PHE A 244 12.24 -0.26 20.58
N TRP A 245 11.67 -1.09 21.45
CA TRP A 245 10.75 -0.70 22.50
C TRP A 245 11.28 -1.22 23.84
N TYR A 246 11.44 -0.32 24.79
CA TYR A 246 11.81 -0.59 26.17
C TYR A 246 10.60 -0.35 27.10
N THR A 247 10.29 -1.34 27.93
CA THR A 247 9.24 -1.22 28.95
C THR A 247 9.82 -0.55 30.19
N ALA A 248 9.70 0.77 30.27
CA ALA A 248 10.27 1.58 31.34
C ALA A 248 9.56 1.37 32.69
N ALA A 249 8.25 1.10 32.67
CA ALA A 249 7.49 0.75 33.86
C ALA A 249 6.30 -0.14 33.50
N LYS A 250 5.95 -1.07 34.40
CA LYS A 250 4.78 -1.93 34.28
C LYS A 250 4.19 -2.14 35.67
N GLY A 251 2.89 -1.89 35.82
CA GLY A 251 2.15 -2.12 37.05
C GLY A 251 0.65 -2.19 36.82
N ASP A 252 -0.12 -2.18 37.91
CA ASP A 252 -1.58 -2.37 37.88
C ASP A 252 -2.32 -1.25 37.14
N TYR A 253 -1.72 -0.07 37.03
CA TYR A 253 -2.30 1.09 36.35
C TYR A 253 -1.91 1.20 34.88
N GLY A 254 -1.03 0.32 34.39
CA GLY A 254 -0.65 0.29 32.98
C GLY A 254 0.82 0.04 32.73
N THR A 255 1.19 0.16 31.46
CA THR A 255 2.54 -0.06 30.95
C THR A 255 3.06 1.20 30.26
N LEU A 256 4.23 1.68 30.69
CA LEU A 256 4.96 2.76 30.03
C LEU A 256 6.05 2.17 29.15
N ARG A 257 6.04 2.53 27.86
CA ARG A 257 7.06 2.14 26.90
C ARG A 257 7.76 3.35 26.30
N VAL A 258 9.07 3.24 26.13
CA VAL A 258 9.92 4.19 25.42
C VAL A 258 10.45 3.49 24.19
N GLY A 259 10.46 4.15 23.04
CA GLY A 259 10.99 3.57 21.81
C GLY A 259 11.78 4.57 21.01
N ALA A 260 12.75 4.07 20.25
CA ALA A 260 13.40 4.80 19.18
C ALA A 260 13.45 3.96 17.91
N GLN A 261 13.42 4.63 16.77
CA GLN A 261 13.46 4.00 15.46
C GLN A 261 14.29 4.86 14.52
N TYR A 262 15.11 4.20 13.71
CA TYR A 262 15.72 4.79 12.52
C TYR A 262 15.08 4.17 11.28
N ALA A 263 14.72 5.00 10.30
CA ALA A 263 14.19 4.57 9.01
C ALA A 263 14.95 5.26 7.87
N HIS A 264 15.28 4.49 6.85
CA HIS A 264 15.82 4.96 5.58
C HIS A 264 14.82 4.61 4.48
N THR A 265 14.25 5.64 3.84
CA THR A 265 13.25 5.50 2.78
C THR A 265 13.86 5.90 1.44
N TYR A 266 13.63 5.11 0.41
CA TYR A 266 14.06 5.33 -0.96
C TYR A 266 12.86 5.42 -1.88
N ILE A 267 12.79 6.48 -2.68
CA ILE A 267 11.74 6.69 -3.68
C ILE A 267 12.39 6.88 -5.04
N GLN A 268 11.83 6.23 -6.05
CA GLN A 268 12.30 6.36 -7.42
C GLN A 268 11.13 6.46 -8.40
N ALA A 269 11.21 7.44 -9.31
CA ALA A 269 10.24 7.60 -10.38
C ALA A 269 10.56 6.72 -11.59
N PHE A 270 9.56 6.53 -12.46
CA PHE A 270 9.80 6.06 -13.82
C PHE A 270 10.66 7.07 -14.57
N SER A 271 11.46 6.56 -15.52
CA SER A 271 12.23 7.42 -16.41
C SER A 271 11.32 8.24 -17.34
N GLY A 272 11.65 9.52 -17.47
CA GLY A 272 11.05 10.49 -18.38
C GLY A 272 12.11 11.31 -19.11
N PHE A 273 11.72 12.47 -19.64
CA PHE A 273 12.66 13.43 -20.22
C PHE A 273 13.61 13.94 -19.13
N GLY A 274 14.92 13.99 -19.39
CA GLY A 274 15.90 14.42 -18.39
C GLY A 274 16.34 13.34 -17.39
N GLY A 275 15.80 12.11 -17.45
CA GLY A 275 16.36 10.96 -16.74
C GLY A 275 15.39 10.21 -15.82
N ARG A 276 15.94 9.56 -14.79
CA ARG A 276 15.20 8.73 -13.82
C ARG A 276 15.55 9.18 -12.40
N PRO A 277 14.83 10.17 -11.85
CA PRO A 277 15.15 10.74 -10.55
C PRO A 277 14.82 9.76 -9.44
N HIS A 278 15.58 9.88 -8.35
CA HIS A 278 15.34 9.21 -7.08
C HIS A 278 15.65 10.19 -5.95
N THR A 279 15.10 9.92 -4.78
CA THR A 279 15.43 10.61 -3.54
C THR A 279 15.39 9.61 -2.41
N ASP A 280 16.14 9.91 -1.36
CA ASP A 280 16.12 9.18 -0.12
C ASP A 280 15.81 10.13 1.05
N ALA A 281 15.40 9.54 2.17
CA ALA A 281 15.14 10.25 3.41
C ALA A 281 15.52 9.37 4.60
N ASP A 282 16.36 9.93 5.48
CA ASP A 282 16.70 9.34 6.77
C ASP A 282 15.90 10.01 7.88
N MET A 283 15.22 9.20 8.69
CA MET A 283 14.34 9.67 9.75
C MET A 283 14.67 8.97 11.06
N LEU A 284 14.79 9.75 12.14
CA LEU A 284 14.89 9.28 13.50
C LEU A 284 13.60 9.61 14.25
N PHE A 285 12.98 8.60 14.84
CA PHE A 285 11.78 8.74 15.65
C PHE A 285 12.07 8.38 17.11
N MET A 286 11.42 9.11 18.02
CA MET A 286 11.35 8.78 19.43
C MET A 286 9.89 8.75 19.85
N SER A 287 9.52 7.82 20.73
CA SER A 287 8.14 7.67 21.18
C SER A 287 8.06 7.29 22.65
N LEU A 288 7.09 7.89 23.33
CA LEU A 288 6.63 7.50 24.66
C LEU A 288 5.20 7.01 24.53
N ARG A 289 4.91 5.81 25.02
CA ARG A 289 3.58 5.19 24.95
C ARG A 289 3.14 4.73 26.33
N TYR A 290 2.02 5.27 26.79
CA TYR A 290 1.33 4.79 27.99
C TYR A 290 0.13 3.93 27.58
N MET A 291 0.06 2.71 28.11
CA MET A 291 -1.04 1.78 27.88
C MET A 291 -1.75 1.53 29.20
N PRO A 292 -2.92 2.18 29.44
CA PRO A 292 -3.62 2.14 30.73
C PRO A 292 -4.25 0.78 31.05
N PHE A 293 -4.47 -0.06 30.04
CA PHE A 293 -5.06 -1.39 30.18
C PHE A 293 -4.18 -2.38 29.41
N ASN A 294 -3.78 -3.48 30.06
CA ASN A 294 -3.03 -4.57 29.43
C ASN A 294 -3.97 -5.57 28.78
#